data_AF-A0A537F4D9-F1
#
_entry.id   AF-A0A537F4D9-F1
#
_cell.length_a   1.000
_cell.length_b   1.000
_cell.length_c   1.000
_cell.angle_alpha   90.00
_cell.angle_beta   90.00
_cell.angle_gamma   90.00
#
_symmetry.space_group_name_H-M   'P 1'
#
loop_
_entity.id
_entity.type
_entity.pdbx_description
1 polymer ?
#
loop_
_entity_poly.entity_id
_entity_poly.type
_entity_poly.pdbx_seq_one_letter_code
_entity_poly.pdbx_strand_id
1 'polypeptide(L)'
;MSEIGIEKVVVELNGFRQRTAMIKEEIAKVSRALGERAAQLNDIVGKSLSNLREQLGGTTLTGYLALQGKYSSGEITEQEYSSQRDYYKNEMQSMLRRLDETRKLMMLMAQLDARQPGPGQGPAGPQRPPAPTN
;
A
#
# COMPACT_ATOMS: atom_id res chain seq x y z
N MET A 1 -20.60 45.54 33.23
CA MET A 1 -20.48 44.08 33.47
C MET A 1 -20.30 43.32 32.16
N SER A 2 -19.33 43.69 31.32
CA SER A 2 -19.17 43.13 29.96
C SER A 2 -17.74 42.68 29.64
N GLU A 3 -16.75 43.15 30.41
CA GLU A 3 -15.32 42.81 30.19
C GLU A 3 -14.97 41.40 30.68
N ILE A 4 -15.51 40.96 31.83
CA ILE A 4 -15.27 39.62 32.40
C ILE A 4 -15.74 38.49 31.46
N GLY A 5 -16.80 38.74 30.69
CA GLY A 5 -17.30 37.77 29.69
C GLY A 5 -16.39 37.69 28.46
N ILE A 6 -15.85 38.82 28.01
CA ILE A 6 -14.95 38.89 26.86
C ILE A 6 -13.60 38.26 27.18
N GLU A 7 -13.03 38.52 28.36
CA GLU A 7 -11.77 37.91 28.79
C GLU A 7 -11.87 36.37 28.86
N LYS A 8 -12.96 35.85 29.41
CA LYS A 8 -13.19 34.40 29.46
C LYS A 8 -13.29 33.78 28.06
N VAL A 9 -13.99 34.43 27.14
CA VAL A 9 -14.08 34.00 25.74
C VAL A 9 -12.71 34.05 25.06
N VAL A 10 -11.91 35.08 25.29
CA VAL A 10 -10.55 35.20 24.72
C VAL A 10 -9.64 34.08 25.23
N VAL A 11 -9.71 33.73 26.52
CA VAL A 11 -8.97 32.60 27.10
C VAL A 11 -9.40 31.28 26.47
N GLU A 12 -10.71 31.03 26.33
CA GLU A 12 -11.23 29.83 25.67
C GLU A 12 -10.80 29.74 24.20
N LEU A 13 -10.85 30.85 23.48
CA LEU A 13 -10.48 30.94 22.05
C LEU A 13 -8.98 30.69 21.87
N ASN A 14 -8.14 31.21 22.76
CA ASN A 14 -6.71 30.89 22.79
C ASN A 14 -6.47 29.40 23.10
N GLY A 15 -7.22 28.81 24.04
CA GLY A 15 -7.18 27.37 24.31
C GLY A 15 -7.60 26.52 23.11
N PHE A 16 -8.63 26.94 22.37
CA PHE A 16 -9.03 26.29 21.12
C PHE A 16 -7.95 26.40 20.05
N ARG A 17 -7.35 27.58 19.84
CA ARG A 17 -6.26 27.76 18.88
C ARG A 17 -5.07 26.87 19.21
N GLN A 18 -4.72 26.75 20.49
CA GLN A 18 -3.63 25.88 20.93
C GLN A 18 -3.94 24.39 20.67
N ARG A 19 -5.17 23.93 20.99
CA ARG A 19 -5.61 22.56 20.68
C ARG A 19 -5.62 22.29 19.18
N THR A 20 -6.12 23.22 18.38
CA THR A 20 -6.12 23.09 16.91
C THR A 20 -4.69 23.05 16.35
N ALA A 21 -3.76 23.83 16.91
CA ALA A 21 -2.35 23.77 16.52
C ALA A 21 -1.73 22.40 16.85
N MET A 22 -1.98 21.88 18.05
CA MET A 22 -1.53 20.54 18.44
C MET A 22 -2.08 19.44 17.51
N ILE A 23 -3.39 19.45 17.23
CA ILE A 23 -4.01 18.48 16.31
C ILE A 23 -3.41 18.57 14.91
N LYS A 24 -3.16 19.78 14.39
CA LYS A 24 -2.50 19.95 13.09
C LYS A 24 -1.09 19.37 13.07
N GLU A 25 -0.34 19.54 14.15
CA GLU A 25 0.99 18.95 14.29
C GLU A 25 0.94 17.42 14.34
N GLU A 26 -0.01 16.84 15.08
CA GLU A 26 -0.21 15.39 15.12
C GLU A 26 -0.62 14.83 13.76
N ILE A 27 -1.54 15.50 13.04
CA ILE A 27 -1.91 15.12 11.66
C ILE A 27 -0.68 15.15 10.74
N ALA A 28 0.18 16.16 10.86
CA ALA A 28 1.41 16.24 10.07
C ALA A 28 2.39 15.10 10.40
N LYS A 29 2.55 14.75 11.68
CA LYS A 29 3.37 13.60 12.11
C LYS A 29 2.84 12.28 11.57
N VAL A 30 1.52 12.05 11.70
CA VAL A 30 0.87 10.85 11.17
C VAL A 30 0.97 10.78 9.65
N SER A 31 0.81 11.90 8.94
CA SER A 31 0.91 11.95 7.48
C SER A 31 2.32 11.58 6.99
N ARG A 32 3.37 12.05 7.68
CA ARG A 32 4.75 11.66 7.37
C ARG A 32 4.99 10.17 7.60
N ALA A 33 4.56 9.66 8.76
CA ALA A 33 4.69 8.24 9.08
C ALA A 33 3.94 7.36 8.07
N LEU A 34 2.75 7.79 7.62
CA LEU A 34 1.98 7.10 6.58
C LEU A 34 2.72 7.10 5.23
N GLY A 35 3.33 8.22 4.84
CA GLY A 35 4.15 8.32 3.63
C GLY A 35 5.37 7.39 3.66
N GLU A 36 6.09 7.32 4.78
CA GLU A 36 7.21 6.39 4.95
C GLU A 36 6.76 4.92 4.86
N ARG A 37 5.63 4.57 5.49
CA ARG A 37 5.06 3.23 5.40
C ARG A 37 4.61 2.88 3.99
N ALA A 38 4.02 3.82 3.25
CA ALA A 38 3.65 3.63 1.85
C ALA A 38 4.88 3.38 0.96
N ALA A 39 5.96 4.14 1.18
CA ALA A 39 7.23 3.92 0.47
C ALA A 39 7.84 2.54 0.77
N GLN A 40 7.83 2.11 2.04
CA GLN A 40 8.27 0.76 2.43
C GLN A 40 7.44 -0.33 1.76
N LEU A 41 6.11 -0.18 1.73
CA LEU A 41 5.23 -1.14 1.07
C LEU A 41 5.49 -1.22 -0.44
N ASN A 42 5.77 -0.07 -1.08
CA ASN A 42 6.10 -0.03 -2.51
C ASN A 42 7.42 -0.78 -2.80
N ASP A 43 8.46 -0.57 -1.99
CA ASP A 43 9.73 -1.30 -2.11
C ASP A 43 9.54 -2.82 -1.91
N ILE A 44 8.76 -3.23 -0.90
CA ILE A 44 8.46 -4.64 -0.65
C ILE A 44 7.75 -5.26 -1.85
N VAL A 45 6.70 -4.61 -2.37
CA VAL A 45 5.97 -5.10 -3.54
C VAL A 45 6.86 -5.18 -4.77
N GLY A 46 7.68 -4.15 -5.03
CA GLY A 46 8.63 -4.15 -6.14
C GLY A 46 9.60 -5.33 -6.07
N LYS A 47 10.19 -5.58 -4.90
CA LYS A 47 11.08 -6.72 -4.65
C LYS A 47 10.36 -8.05 -4.81
N SER A 48 9.16 -8.20 -4.24
CA SER A 48 8.34 -9.42 -4.37
C SER A 48 8.01 -9.72 -5.83
N LEU A 49 7.65 -8.72 -6.63
CA LEU A 49 7.38 -8.88 -8.06
C LEU A 49 8.63 -9.25 -8.85
N SER A 50 9.78 -8.62 -8.58
CA SER A 50 11.05 -8.96 -9.22
C SER A 50 11.44 -10.40 -8.94
N ASN A 51 11.37 -10.81 -7.67
CA ASN A 51 11.67 -12.18 -7.24
C ASN A 51 10.71 -13.21 -7.88
N LEU A 52 9.41 -12.90 -7.93
CA LEU A 52 8.43 -13.76 -8.60
C LEU A 52 8.72 -13.88 -10.10
N ARG A 53 9.09 -12.79 -10.77
CA ARG A 53 9.47 -12.79 -12.18
C ARG A 53 10.70 -13.66 -12.43
N GLU A 54 11.72 -13.54 -11.59
CA GLU A 54 12.96 -14.31 -11.69
C GLU A 54 12.72 -15.80 -11.43
N GLN A 55 11.91 -16.16 -10.43
CA GLN A 55 11.57 -17.56 -10.16
C GLN A 55 10.74 -18.20 -11.29
N LEU A 56 9.73 -17.48 -11.78
CA LEU A 56 8.89 -17.94 -12.89
C LEU A 56 9.69 -18.08 -14.18
N GLY A 57 10.44 -17.05 -14.57
CA GLY A 57 11.16 -17.01 -15.84
C GLY A 57 12.49 -17.77 -15.84
N GLY A 58 13.13 -17.92 -14.69
CA GLY A 58 14.48 -18.46 -14.57
C GLY A 58 14.52 -19.96 -14.31
N THR A 59 13.82 -20.43 -13.28
CA THR A 59 14.06 -21.76 -12.70
C THR A 59 12.89 -22.70 -12.84
N THR A 60 11.68 -22.28 -12.46
CA THR A 60 10.56 -23.23 -12.38
C THR A 60 9.99 -23.56 -13.76
N LEU A 61 9.74 -22.57 -14.62
CA LEU A 61 9.22 -22.82 -15.97
C LEU A 61 10.28 -23.50 -16.85
N THR A 62 11.52 -23.01 -16.80
CA THR A 62 12.65 -23.60 -17.54
C THR A 62 12.94 -25.02 -17.08
N GLY A 63 12.91 -25.27 -15.77
CA GLY A 63 13.07 -26.61 -15.18
C GLY A 63 11.94 -27.56 -15.59
N TYR A 64 10.70 -27.06 -15.66
CA TYR A 64 9.56 -27.85 -16.14
C TYR A 64 9.67 -28.21 -17.63
N LEU A 65 10.08 -27.27 -18.49
CA LEU A 65 10.31 -27.52 -19.91
C LEU A 65 11.46 -28.50 -20.13
N ALA A 66 12.56 -28.36 -19.37
CA ALA A 66 13.68 -29.29 -19.42
C ALA A 66 13.25 -30.70 -18.97
N LEU A 67 12.42 -30.81 -17.93
CA LEU A 67 11.85 -32.07 -17.47
C LEU A 67 11.02 -32.74 -18.57
N GLN A 68 10.18 -31.98 -19.28
CA GLN A 68 9.41 -32.50 -20.42
C GLN A 68 10.34 -32.99 -21.54
N GLY A 69 11.43 -32.27 -21.82
CA GLY A 69 12.45 -32.69 -22.78
C GLY A 69 13.08 -34.04 -22.40
N LYS A 70 13.52 -34.19 -21.15
CA LYS A 70 14.11 -35.43 -20.63
C LYS A 70 13.16 -36.62 -20.66
N TYR A 71 11.89 -36.40 -20.35
CA TYR A 71 10.88 -37.46 -20.45
C TYR A 71 10.65 -37.85 -21.92
N SER A 72 10.59 -36.87 -22.81
CA SER A 72 10.39 -37.10 -24.26
C SER A 72 11.59 -37.81 -24.91
N SER A 73 12.81 -37.58 -24.41
CA SER A 73 14.03 -38.27 -24.85
C SER A 73 14.20 -39.66 -24.23
N GLY A 74 13.37 -40.04 -23.26
CA GLY A 74 13.47 -41.29 -22.52
C GLY A 74 14.62 -41.34 -21.50
N GLU A 75 15.23 -40.20 -21.17
CA GLU A 75 16.31 -40.09 -20.17
C GLU A 75 15.82 -40.33 -18.74
N ILE A 76 14.54 -40.14 -18.48
CA ILE A 76 13.91 -40.32 -17.16
C ILE A 76 12.67 -41.18 -17.28
N THR A 77 12.39 -41.92 -16.20
CA THR A 77 11.21 -42.78 -16.12
C THR A 77 9.92 -41.99 -15.91
N GLU A 78 8.77 -42.60 -16.19
CA GLU A 78 7.46 -42.00 -15.95
C GLU A 78 7.24 -41.67 -14.46
N GLN A 79 7.77 -42.50 -13.56
CA GLN A 79 7.69 -42.26 -12.12
C GLN A 79 8.49 -41.01 -11.69
N GLU A 80 9.72 -40.85 -12.20
CA GLU A 80 10.54 -39.66 -11.95
C GLU A 80 9.92 -38.41 -12.58
N TYR A 81 9.40 -38.54 -13.80
CA TYR A 81 8.70 -37.48 -14.49
C TYR A 81 7.47 -37.01 -13.69
N SER A 82 6.59 -37.93 -13.26
CA SER A 82 5.40 -37.58 -12.48
C SER A 82 5.76 -36.86 -11.19
N SER A 83 6.76 -37.36 -10.46
CA SER A 83 7.18 -36.77 -9.18
C SER A 83 7.73 -35.35 -9.34
N GLN A 84 8.59 -35.14 -10.33
CA GLN A 84 9.16 -33.81 -10.61
C GLN A 84 8.12 -32.87 -11.22
N ARG A 85 7.19 -33.39 -12.03
CA ARG A 85 6.08 -32.62 -12.61
C ARG A 85 5.17 -32.07 -11.51
N ASP A 86 4.82 -32.89 -10.52
CA ASP A 86 4.00 -32.46 -9.40
C ASP A 86 4.72 -31.42 -8.52
N TYR A 87 6.03 -31.57 -8.33
CA TYR A 87 6.85 -30.54 -7.67
C TYR A 87 6.76 -29.19 -8.38
N TYR A 88 7.05 -29.14 -9.69
CA TYR A 88 6.98 -27.89 -10.46
C TYR A 88 5.56 -27.31 -10.50
N LYS A 89 4.54 -28.17 -10.57
CA LYS A 89 3.13 -27.74 -10.52
C LYS A 89 2.78 -27.08 -9.18
N ASN A 90 3.21 -27.67 -8.06
CA ASN A 90 2.98 -27.12 -6.72
C ASN A 90 3.73 -25.79 -6.52
N GLU A 91 4.97 -25.71 -6.99
CA GLU A 91 5.75 -24.46 -7.03
C GLU A 91 5.03 -23.36 -7.82
N MET A 92 4.58 -23.66 -9.04
CA MET A 92 3.82 -22.71 -9.86
C MET A 92 2.52 -22.25 -9.18
N GLN A 93 1.79 -23.16 -8.52
CA GLN A 93 0.59 -22.80 -7.75
C GLN A 93 0.91 -21.89 -6.55
N SER A 94 1.99 -22.18 -5.83
CA SER A 94 2.49 -21.33 -4.73
C SER A 94 2.83 -19.92 -5.22
N MET A 95 3.50 -19.83 -6.38
CA MET A 95 3.83 -18.54 -7.00
C MET A 95 2.60 -17.76 -7.45
N LEU A 96 1.60 -18.42 -8.06
CA LEU A 96 0.33 -17.78 -8.42
C LEU A 96 -0.36 -17.17 -7.20
N ARG A 97 -0.39 -17.90 -6.07
CA ARG A 97 -0.95 -17.41 -4.81
C ARG A 97 -0.20 -16.18 -4.29
N ARG A 98 1.14 -16.19 -4.33
CA ARG A 98 1.98 -15.03 -3.95
C ARG A 98 1.74 -13.82 -4.86
N LEU A 99 1.50 -14.05 -6.14
CA LEU A 99 1.17 -13.00 -7.10
C LEU A 99 -0.19 -12.37 -6.79
N ASP A 100 -1.19 -13.17 -6.42
CA ASP A 100 -2.49 -12.67 -5.95
C ASP A 100 -2.37 -11.84 -4.66
N GLU A 101 -1.56 -12.27 -3.71
CA GLU A 101 -1.28 -11.51 -2.48
C GLU A 101 -0.60 -10.17 -2.80
N THR A 102 0.37 -10.17 -3.71
CA THR A 102 1.06 -8.95 -4.17
C THR A 102 0.09 -8.00 -4.89
N ARG A 103 -0.83 -8.53 -5.69
CA ARG A 103 -1.91 -7.75 -6.33
C ARG A 103 -2.83 -7.09 -5.31
N LYS A 104 -3.20 -7.80 -4.23
CA LYS A 104 -4.00 -7.23 -3.13
C LYS A 104 -3.27 -6.08 -2.45
N LEU A 105 -1.97 -6.22 -2.19
CA LEU A 105 -1.15 -5.14 -1.62
C LEU A 105 -1.09 -3.91 -2.54
N MET A 106 -0.94 -4.10 -3.86
CA MET A 106 -1.01 -3.00 -4.82
C MET A 106 -2.38 -2.30 -4.81
N MET A 107 -3.48 -3.06 -4.74
CA MET A 107 -4.83 -2.46 -4.63
C MET A 107 -5.03 -1.67 -3.33
N LEU A 108 -4.43 -2.11 -2.23
CA LEU A 108 -4.47 -1.37 -0.97
C LEU A 108 -3.64 -0.08 -1.06
N MET A 109 -2.45 -0.14 -1.67
CA MET A 109 -1.64 1.06 -1.90
C MET A 109 -2.36 2.07 -2.81
N ALA A 110 -3.01 1.62 -3.88
CA ALA A 110 -3.79 2.49 -4.75
C ALA A 110 -4.97 3.18 -4.01
N GLN A 111 -5.61 2.48 -3.07
CA GLN A 111 -6.66 3.07 -2.23
C GLN A 111 -6.12 4.04 -1.18
N LEU A 112 -4.92 3.80 -0.65
CA LEU A 112 -4.26 4.71 0.29
C LEU A 112 -3.82 5.99 -0.41
N ASP A 113 -3.29 5.90 -1.63
CA ASP A 113 -2.94 7.04 -2.47
C ASP A 113 -4.17 7.89 -2.80
N ALA A 114 -5.28 7.25 -3.20
CA ALA A 114 -6.55 7.92 -3.47
C ALA A 114 -7.18 8.60 -2.22
N ARG A 115 -6.76 8.22 -1.01
CA ARG A 115 -7.21 8.82 0.26
C ARG A 115 -6.30 9.94 0.76
N GLN A 116 -5.14 10.18 0.14
CA GLN A 116 -4.35 11.35 0.51
C GLN A 116 -5.08 12.62 0.02
N PRO A 117 -5.51 13.51 0.94
CA PRO A 117 -5.93 14.84 0.53
C PRO A 117 -4.69 15.51 -0.07
N GLY A 118 -4.76 15.83 -1.36
CA GLY A 118 -3.65 16.48 -2.06
C GLY A 118 -3.17 17.72 -1.29
N PRO A 119 -1.89 18.10 -1.44
CA PRO A 119 -1.31 19.27 -0.78
C PRO A 119 -2.01 20.54 -1.28
N GLY A 120 -3.08 20.94 -0.59
CA GLY A 120 -3.98 22.01 -1.00
C GLY A 120 -5.34 21.99 -0.33
N GLN A 121 -5.81 20.84 0.17
CA GLN A 121 -7.03 20.78 0.98
C GLN A 121 -6.70 20.92 2.46
N GLY A 122 -6.44 22.16 2.88
CA GLY A 122 -6.69 22.52 4.27
C GLY A 122 -8.16 22.27 4.62
N PRO A 123 -8.51 21.99 5.89
CA PRO A 123 -9.91 21.83 6.28
C PRO A 123 -10.65 23.09 5.84
N ALA A 124 -11.73 22.90 5.08
CA ALA A 124 -12.59 23.98 4.64
C ALA A 124 -12.90 24.86 5.86
N GLY A 125 -12.25 26.03 5.91
CA GLY A 125 -12.58 27.04 6.89
C GLY A 125 -14.07 27.38 6.73
N PRO A 126 -14.76 27.78 7.80
CA PRO A 126 -16.19 28.07 7.74
C PRO A 126 -16.44 29.04 6.60
N GLN A 127 -17.25 28.59 5.62
CA GLN A 127 -17.68 29.39 4.49
C GLN A 127 -18.25 30.70 5.03
N ARG A 128 -17.56 31.80 4.70
CA ARG A 128 -18.03 33.15 5.01
C ARG A 128 -19.38 33.32 4.31
N PRO A 129 -20.47 33.68 5.01
CA PRO A 129 -21.76 33.85 4.35
C PRO A 129 -21.66 34.98 3.30
N PRO A 130 -22.37 34.85 2.17
CA PRO A 130 -22.35 35.89 1.14
C PRO A 130 -22.88 37.20 1.72
N ALA A 131 -22.18 38.30 1.42
CA ALA A 131 -22.63 39.63 1.80
C ALA A 131 -23.96 39.94 1.09
N PRO A 132 -24.99 40.43 1.81
CA PRO A 132 -26.23 40.82 1.18
C PRO A 132 -25.98 42.03 0.29
N THR A 133 -26.46 41.96 -0.94
CA THR A 133 -26.51 43.08 -1.88
C THR A 133 -27.90 43.71 -1.78
N ASN A 134 -27.91 45.00 -1.43
CA ASN A 134 -29.03 45.93 -1.25
C ASN A 134 -29.96 45.70 -0.05
#